data_AF-A0A1S4C2R4-F1
#
_entry.id   AF-A0A1S4C2R4-F1
#
_cell.length_a   1.000
_cell.length_b   1.000
_cell.length_c   1.000
_cell.angle_alpha   90.00
_cell.angle_beta   90.00
_cell.angle_gamma   90.00
#
_symmetry.space_group_name_H-M   'P 1'
#
loop_
_entity.id
_entity.type
_entity.pdbx_description
1 polymer ?
#
loop_
_entity_poly.entity_id
_entity_poly.type
_entity_poly.pdbx_seq_one_letter_code
_entity_poly.pdbx_strand_id
1 'polypeptide(L)'
;MEKGNLDNIIYDQMVDDWTLSNRIDILVSVASGLSYLHSGYDFPIVHCDLKPSNILLDENMEAHVSDFGTARMLGIHLQDGSSISSASVFEGTIGYLAPEFAYMRKVTTKVDVFSFGVIVMEIITKRRPTGLTGADELPMTLHQIVQNAAANGINELIQIVDPNLASYVSKKQDVVEGLLKLALSCTSPDPEDRPDMEQVLSSLSKLRKMECMNSHACLVKDAI
;
A
#
# COMPACT_ATOMS: atom_id res chain seq x y z
N MET A 1 -6.98 18.23 -2.33
CA MET A 1 -6.11 18.56 -1.19
C MET A 1 -4.89 19.31 -1.70
N GLU A 2 -4.24 20.03 -0.80
CA GLU A 2 -3.25 21.08 -1.02
C GLU A 2 -1.96 20.55 -1.67
N LYS A 3 -1.57 19.30 -1.37
CA LYS A 3 -0.36 18.68 -1.90
C LYS A 3 -0.64 17.72 -3.07
N GLY A 4 -1.88 17.63 -3.54
CA GLY A 4 -2.26 16.76 -4.65
C GLY A 4 -2.48 15.31 -4.23
N ASN A 5 -2.03 14.36 -5.05
CA ASN A 5 -2.19 12.93 -4.85
C ASN A 5 -0.83 12.21 -4.72
N LEU A 6 -0.84 11.01 -4.17
CA LEU A 6 0.35 10.21 -3.91
C LEU A 6 1.10 9.83 -5.18
N ASP A 7 0.40 9.67 -6.31
CA ASP A 7 1.01 9.39 -7.61
C ASP A 7 2.04 10.46 -7.97
N ASN A 8 1.64 11.72 -7.88
CA ASN A 8 2.54 12.85 -8.12
C ASN A 8 3.71 12.82 -7.16
N ILE A 9 3.49 12.51 -5.88
CA ILE A 9 4.58 12.53 -4.91
C ILE A 9 5.61 11.41 -5.13
N ILE A 10 5.18 10.22 -5.57
CA ILE A 10 6.10 9.11 -5.85
C ILE A 10 7.01 9.45 -7.04
N TYR A 11 6.47 10.10 -8.09
CA TYR A 11 7.16 10.25 -9.37
C TYR A 11 7.67 11.66 -9.69
N ASP A 12 7.24 12.68 -8.96
CA ASP A 12 7.77 14.02 -9.13
C ASP A 12 9.18 14.11 -8.53
N GLN A 13 10.11 14.68 -9.31
CA GLN A 13 11.51 14.83 -8.96
C GLN A 13 11.76 16.02 -8.00
N MET A 14 10.75 16.86 -7.79
CA MET A 14 10.86 18.11 -7.02
C MET A 14 10.63 17.93 -5.50
N VAL A 15 10.37 16.72 -5.01
CA VAL A 15 10.16 16.45 -3.57
C VAL A 15 11.49 16.03 -2.95
N ASP A 16 12.32 17.02 -2.61
CA ASP A 16 13.68 16.82 -2.08
C ASP A 16 13.73 16.10 -0.72
N ASP A 17 12.61 15.99 0.01
CA ASP A 17 12.54 15.45 1.38
C ASP A 17 11.66 14.18 1.53
N TRP A 18 11.53 13.33 0.51
CA TRP A 18 10.72 12.09 0.59
C TRP A 18 11.42 10.94 1.38
N THR A 19 11.52 11.13 2.70
CA THR A 19 12.21 10.24 3.64
C THR A 19 11.48 8.90 3.88
N LEU A 20 12.18 7.92 4.49
CA LEU A 20 11.55 6.67 4.93
C LEU A 20 10.42 6.92 5.95
N SER A 21 10.61 7.86 6.88
CA SER A 21 9.57 8.21 7.86
C SER A 21 8.29 8.70 7.18
N ASN A 22 8.41 9.64 6.23
CA ASN A 22 7.24 10.17 5.53
C ASN A 22 6.48 9.07 4.76
N ARG A 23 7.21 8.14 4.13
CA ARG A 23 6.59 6.98 3.46
C ARG A 23 5.80 6.11 4.43
N ILE A 24 6.37 5.83 5.61
CA ILE A 24 5.69 5.03 6.63
C ILE A 24 4.46 5.77 7.18
N ASP A 25 4.55 7.08 7.41
CA ASP A 25 3.42 7.87 7.93
C ASP A 25 2.23 7.89 6.94
N ILE A 26 2.52 8.02 5.64
CA ILE A 26 1.51 7.91 4.58
C ILE A 26 0.88 6.52 4.57
N LEU A 27 1.70 5.46 4.62
CA LEU A 27 1.21 4.08 4.65
C LEU A 27 0.34 3.81 5.89
N VAL A 28 0.70 4.36 7.05
CA VAL A 28 -0.09 4.27 8.29
C VAL A 28 -1.43 4.98 8.12
N SER A 29 -1.45 6.19 7.55
CA SER A 29 -2.68 6.97 7.35
C SER A 29 -3.65 6.23 6.41
N VAL A 30 -3.14 5.70 5.29
CA VAL A 30 -3.93 4.90 4.34
C VAL A 30 -4.42 3.61 5.01
N ALA A 31 -3.56 2.89 5.74
CA ALA A 31 -3.94 1.65 6.41
C ALA A 31 -5.01 1.88 7.48
N SER A 32 -4.91 2.99 8.22
CA SER A 32 -5.92 3.42 9.19
C SER A 32 -7.27 3.69 8.52
N GLY A 33 -7.28 4.43 7.40
CA GLY A 33 -8.48 4.69 6.62
C GLY A 33 -9.16 3.40 6.12
N LEU A 34 -8.38 2.48 5.54
CA LEU A 34 -8.91 1.19 5.08
C LEU A 34 -9.39 0.30 6.22
N SER A 35 -8.66 0.26 7.34
CA SER A 35 -9.09 -0.48 8.54
C SER A 35 -10.45 0.03 9.04
N TYR A 36 -10.65 1.36 9.05
CA TYR A 36 -11.94 1.95 9.38
C TYR A 36 -13.04 1.59 8.36
N LEU A 37 -12.75 1.60 7.06
CA LEU A 37 -13.73 1.21 6.04
C LEU A 37 -14.13 -0.27 6.14
N HIS A 38 -13.18 -1.16 6.47
CA HIS A 38 -13.40 -2.60 6.51
C HIS A 38 -14.11 -3.07 7.77
N SER A 39 -13.85 -2.41 8.92
CA SER A 39 -14.27 -2.90 10.23
C SER A 39 -14.92 -1.84 11.14
N GLY A 40 -14.98 -0.57 10.71
CA GLY A 40 -15.50 0.54 11.52
C GLY A 40 -17.03 0.68 11.50
N TYR A 41 -17.72 -0.09 10.67
CA TYR A 41 -19.18 -0.11 10.55
C TYR A 41 -19.70 -1.55 10.70
N ASP A 42 -21.02 -1.69 10.86
CA ASP A 42 -21.69 -3.01 10.92
C ASP A 42 -21.55 -3.82 9.62
N PHE A 43 -21.13 -3.18 8.54
CA PHE A 43 -20.84 -3.78 7.24
C PHE A 43 -19.52 -3.27 6.67
N PRO A 44 -18.72 -4.12 6.00
CA PRO A 44 -17.51 -3.67 5.33
C PRO A 44 -17.81 -2.79 4.12
N ILE A 45 -17.05 -1.71 3.98
CA ILE A 45 -16.96 -0.89 2.77
C ILE A 45 -15.64 -1.21 2.07
N VAL A 46 -15.71 -1.82 0.88
CA VAL A 46 -14.53 -2.16 0.07
C VAL A 46 -14.33 -1.10 -1.00
N HIS A 47 -13.15 -0.51 -1.08
CA HIS A 47 -12.83 0.60 -1.99
C HIS A 47 -12.82 0.17 -3.46
N CYS A 48 -12.25 -1.01 -3.77
CA CYS A 48 -12.16 -1.64 -5.10
C CYS A 48 -11.25 -0.95 -6.15
N ASP A 49 -10.96 0.36 -6.04
CA ASP A 49 -10.00 1.04 -6.93
C ASP A 49 -8.92 1.83 -6.15
N LEU A 50 -8.32 1.19 -5.14
CA LEU A 50 -7.25 1.80 -4.38
C LEU A 50 -5.96 1.86 -5.22
N LYS A 51 -5.43 3.09 -5.40
CA LYS A 51 -4.20 3.38 -6.16
C LYS A 51 -3.64 4.74 -5.74
N PRO A 52 -2.37 5.07 -6.06
CA PRO A 52 -1.76 6.33 -5.65
C PRO A 52 -2.53 7.59 -6.06
N SER A 53 -3.15 7.62 -7.25
CA SER A 53 -3.92 8.80 -7.68
C SER A 53 -5.19 9.03 -6.85
N ASN A 54 -5.67 8.01 -6.13
CA ASN A 54 -6.86 8.04 -5.28
C ASN A 54 -6.48 8.23 -3.79
N ILE A 55 -5.21 8.47 -3.49
CA ILE A 55 -4.74 8.85 -2.16
C ILE A 55 -4.33 10.32 -2.22
N LEU A 56 -5.05 11.18 -1.51
CA LEU A 56 -4.82 12.62 -1.49
C LEU A 56 -3.99 13.01 -0.27
N LEU A 57 -3.15 14.03 -0.42
CA LEU A 57 -2.27 14.53 0.64
C LEU A 57 -2.68 15.95 1.01
N ASP A 58 -2.94 16.18 2.29
CA ASP A 58 -3.24 17.51 2.82
C ASP A 58 -1.99 18.35 3.09
N GLU A 59 -2.17 19.56 3.62
CA GLU A 59 -1.08 20.49 3.94
C GLU A 59 -0.03 19.91 4.90
N ASN A 60 -0.41 18.96 5.75
CA ASN A 60 0.44 18.32 6.77
C ASN A 60 1.09 17.02 6.27
N MET A 61 0.94 16.68 4.98
CA MET A 61 1.37 15.40 4.39
C MET A 61 0.64 14.19 4.98
N GLU A 62 -0.53 14.39 5.59
CA GLU A 62 -1.39 13.29 6.01
C GLU A 62 -2.17 12.77 4.79
N ALA A 63 -2.29 11.44 4.70
CA ALA A 63 -2.85 10.79 3.53
C ALA A 63 -4.29 10.35 3.75
N HIS A 64 -5.14 10.67 2.78
CA HIS A 64 -6.58 10.44 2.83
C HIS A 64 -7.03 9.63 1.61
N VAL A 65 -7.76 8.54 1.86
CA VAL A 65 -8.36 7.72 0.80
C VAL A 65 -9.52 8.48 0.16
N SER A 66 -9.58 8.50 -1.16
CA SER A 66 -10.56 9.26 -1.95
C SER A 66 -11.07 8.45 -3.14
N ASP A 67 -12.08 8.98 -3.85
CA ASP A 67 -12.70 8.35 -5.03
C ASP A 67 -13.39 7.00 -4.75
N PHE A 68 -14.49 7.08 -4.00
CA PHE A 68 -15.35 5.95 -3.67
C PHE A 68 -16.34 5.58 -4.78
N GLY A 69 -16.13 6.04 -6.02
CA GLY A 69 -17.04 5.76 -7.14
C GLY A 69 -17.20 4.27 -7.46
N THR A 70 -16.20 3.47 -7.10
CA THR A 70 -16.17 2.01 -7.29
C THR A 70 -16.37 1.23 -6.00
N ALA A 71 -16.65 1.92 -4.88
CA ALA A 71 -16.79 1.27 -3.58
C ALA A 71 -18.02 0.35 -3.52
N ARG A 72 -17.94 -0.66 -2.66
CA ARG A 72 -19.00 -1.67 -2.46
C ARG A 72 -19.24 -1.90 -0.97
N MET A 73 -20.50 -1.90 -0.55
CA MET A 73 -20.90 -2.25 0.80
C MET A 73 -21.30 -3.73 0.84
N LEU A 74 -20.64 -4.53 1.68
CA LEU A 74 -20.87 -5.97 1.77
C LEU A 74 -21.92 -6.31 2.83
N GLY A 75 -22.82 -7.27 2.55
CA GLY A 75 -23.81 -7.72 3.54
C GLY A 75 -25.01 -6.78 3.73
N ILE A 76 -25.13 -5.70 2.97
CA ILE A 76 -26.34 -4.88 2.92
C ILE A 76 -27.33 -5.50 1.93
N HIS A 77 -28.43 -6.02 2.47
CA HIS A 77 -29.61 -6.39 1.70
C HIS A 77 -30.56 -5.19 1.66
N LEU A 78 -30.94 -4.73 0.45
CA LEU A 78 -31.98 -3.72 0.29
C LEU A 78 -33.34 -4.33 0.66
N GLN A 79 -34.30 -3.47 1.02
CA GLN A 79 -35.64 -3.89 1.44
C GLN A 79 -36.43 -4.64 0.35
N ASP A 80 -36.00 -4.55 -0.91
CA ASP A 80 -36.56 -5.27 -2.06
C ASP A 80 -35.86 -6.62 -2.32
N GLY A 81 -34.94 -7.04 -1.45
CA GLY A 81 -34.16 -8.28 -1.59
C GLY A 81 -33.02 -8.18 -2.61
N SER A 82 -32.80 -7.02 -3.24
CA SER A 82 -31.63 -6.79 -4.07
C SER A 82 -30.40 -6.53 -3.19
N SER A 83 -29.26 -7.11 -3.54
CA SER A 83 -27.98 -6.72 -2.95
C SER A 83 -27.47 -5.47 -3.68
N ILE A 84 -26.87 -4.53 -2.95
CA ILE A 84 -26.18 -3.35 -3.53
C ILE A 84 -24.98 -3.75 -4.42
N SER A 85 -24.69 -5.06 -4.55
CA SER A 85 -23.82 -5.62 -5.58
C SER A 85 -24.47 -5.50 -6.97
N SER A 86 -24.73 -4.26 -7.39
CA SER A 86 -25.18 -3.93 -8.73
C SER A 86 -24.13 -4.46 -9.70
N ALA A 87 -24.53 -5.40 -10.53
CA ALA A 87 -23.73 -5.89 -11.63
C ALA A 87 -23.34 -4.73 -12.59
N SER A 88 -22.21 -4.90 -13.31
CA SER A 88 -21.68 -4.06 -14.40
C SER A 88 -21.05 -2.74 -13.93
N VAL A 89 -19.73 -2.51 -13.97
CA VAL A 89 -18.73 -2.65 -15.04
C VAL A 89 -17.41 -3.21 -14.44
N PHE A 90 -16.47 -3.73 -15.26
CA PHE A 90 -15.12 -4.04 -14.76
C PHE A 90 -14.43 -2.73 -14.39
N GLU A 91 -14.40 -2.42 -13.09
CA GLU A 91 -13.87 -1.18 -12.54
C GLU A 91 -12.71 -1.52 -11.62
N GLY A 92 -11.56 -0.91 -11.90
CA GLY A 92 -10.33 -1.08 -11.14
C GLY A 92 -9.11 -0.90 -12.03
N THR A 93 -7.99 -0.56 -11.43
CA THR A 93 -6.80 -0.13 -12.17
C THR A 93 -5.80 -1.26 -12.35
N ILE A 94 -5.40 -1.53 -13.60
CA ILE A 94 -4.37 -2.52 -13.95
C ILE A 94 -3.10 -2.24 -13.14
N GLY A 95 -2.52 -3.30 -12.55
CA GLY A 95 -1.37 -3.23 -11.67
C GLY A 95 -1.73 -3.30 -10.18
N TYR A 96 -2.93 -2.86 -9.78
CA TYR A 96 -3.39 -2.87 -8.39
C TYR A 96 -4.50 -3.88 -8.11
N LEU A 97 -5.05 -4.50 -9.16
CA LEU A 97 -6.14 -5.47 -9.07
C LEU A 97 -5.68 -6.79 -8.45
N ALA A 98 -6.39 -7.21 -7.40
CA ALA A 98 -6.24 -8.55 -6.85
C ALA A 98 -6.64 -9.62 -7.88
N PRO A 99 -5.94 -10.77 -7.98
CA PRO A 99 -6.22 -11.79 -8.99
C PRO A 99 -7.67 -12.30 -8.97
N GLU A 100 -8.21 -12.58 -7.79
CA GLU A 100 -9.58 -13.07 -7.62
C GLU A 100 -10.63 -12.03 -8.02
N PHE A 101 -10.31 -10.74 -7.87
CA PHE A 101 -11.20 -9.67 -8.31
C PHE A 101 -11.15 -9.51 -9.83
N ALA A 102 -9.94 -9.59 -10.41
CA ALA A 102 -9.74 -9.52 -11.84
C ALA A 102 -10.40 -10.67 -12.61
N TYR A 103 -10.26 -11.91 -12.12
CA TYR A 103 -10.73 -13.11 -12.83
C TYR A 103 -12.13 -13.57 -12.41
N MET A 104 -12.42 -13.56 -11.10
CA MET A 104 -13.65 -14.16 -10.57
C MET A 104 -14.71 -13.11 -10.19
N ARG A 105 -14.37 -11.80 -10.24
CA ARG A 105 -15.21 -10.69 -9.76
C ARG A 105 -15.68 -10.86 -8.31
N LYS A 106 -14.92 -11.62 -7.51
CA LYS A 106 -15.21 -11.82 -6.09
C LYS A 106 -14.71 -10.59 -5.34
N VAL A 107 -15.62 -9.87 -4.68
CA VAL A 107 -15.28 -8.71 -3.85
C VAL A 107 -15.22 -9.13 -2.39
N THR A 108 -14.08 -8.89 -1.77
CA THR A 108 -13.87 -8.99 -0.32
C THR A 108 -12.97 -7.83 0.10
N THR A 109 -12.86 -7.56 1.41
CA THR A 109 -11.90 -6.58 1.95
C THR A 109 -10.45 -6.87 1.52
N LYS A 110 -10.13 -8.14 1.27
CA LYS A 110 -8.80 -8.59 0.81
C LYS A 110 -8.40 -8.05 -0.56
N VAL A 111 -9.34 -7.55 -1.35
CA VAL A 111 -9.04 -6.88 -2.63
C VAL A 111 -8.28 -5.57 -2.38
N ASP A 112 -8.76 -4.76 -1.43
CA ASP A 112 -8.06 -3.51 -1.05
C ASP A 112 -6.72 -3.80 -0.37
N VAL A 113 -6.62 -4.89 0.41
CA VAL A 113 -5.35 -5.32 1.02
C VAL A 113 -4.29 -5.60 -0.05
N PHE A 114 -4.67 -6.28 -1.14
CA PHE A 114 -3.78 -6.53 -2.26
C PHE A 114 -3.30 -5.22 -2.90
N SER A 115 -4.24 -4.33 -3.23
CA SER A 115 -3.92 -3.01 -3.80
C SER A 115 -3.01 -2.21 -2.88
N PHE A 116 -3.23 -2.24 -1.57
CA PHE A 116 -2.37 -1.62 -0.56
C PHE A 116 -0.95 -2.21 -0.60
N GLY A 117 -0.82 -3.53 -0.67
CA GLY A 117 0.48 -4.20 -0.78
C GLY A 117 1.27 -3.75 -2.02
N VAL A 118 0.59 -3.59 -3.17
CA VAL A 118 1.21 -3.04 -4.39
C VAL A 118 1.70 -1.60 -4.15
N ILE A 119 0.90 -0.75 -3.51
CA ILE A 119 1.27 0.64 -3.17
C ILE A 119 2.50 0.68 -2.26
N VAL A 120 2.61 -0.24 -1.28
CA VAL A 120 3.83 -0.34 -0.45
C VAL A 120 5.05 -0.63 -1.31
N MET A 121 4.96 -1.59 -2.24
CA MET A 121 6.08 -1.90 -3.16
C MET A 121 6.44 -0.68 -4.03
N GLU A 122 5.44 -0.01 -4.59
CA GLU A 122 5.63 1.16 -5.46
C GLU A 122 6.27 2.33 -4.70
N ILE A 123 5.81 2.63 -3.48
CA ILE A 123 6.39 3.67 -2.62
C ILE A 123 7.86 3.38 -2.30
N ILE A 124 8.21 2.13 -2.00
CA ILE A 124 9.58 1.79 -1.57
C ILE A 124 10.55 1.71 -2.75
N THR A 125 10.08 1.28 -3.93
CA THR A 125 10.93 1.08 -5.11
C THR A 125 10.91 2.24 -6.09
N LYS A 126 9.90 3.14 -6.02
CA LYS A 126 9.56 4.12 -7.06
C LYS A 126 9.37 3.49 -8.45
N ARG A 127 9.00 2.22 -8.54
CA ARG A 127 8.75 1.51 -9.80
C ARG A 127 7.26 1.30 -10.02
N ARG A 128 6.80 1.61 -11.24
CA ARG A 128 5.39 1.42 -11.61
C ARG A 128 5.04 -0.08 -11.56
N PRO A 129 3.89 -0.47 -11.01
CA PRO A 129 3.49 -1.89 -10.95
C PRO A 129 3.23 -2.49 -12.33
N THR A 130 2.91 -1.65 -13.33
CA THR A 130 2.72 -2.03 -14.74
C THR A 130 4.00 -1.93 -15.57
N GLY A 131 5.09 -1.40 -15.01
CA GLY A 131 6.38 -1.33 -15.68
C GLY A 131 7.06 -2.68 -15.67
N LEU A 132 7.37 -3.22 -16.85
CA LEU A 132 8.22 -4.39 -16.99
C LEU A 132 9.67 -3.89 -17.03
N THR A 133 10.46 -4.20 -16.00
CA THR A 133 11.90 -3.87 -15.98
C THR A 133 12.70 -5.14 -16.15
N GLY A 134 13.18 -5.39 -17.36
CA GLY A 134 14.18 -6.39 -17.71
C GLY A 134 15.07 -5.75 -18.75
N ALA A 135 16.20 -5.17 -18.32
CA ALA A 135 17.10 -4.50 -19.26
C ALA A 135 17.70 -5.49 -20.27
N ASP A 136 17.79 -6.79 -19.94
CA ASP A 136 18.37 -7.83 -20.80
C ASP A 136 17.76 -9.24 -20.61
N GLU A 137 16.63 -9.37 -19.89
CA GLU A 137 15.98 -10.66 -19.56
C GLU A 137 14.44 -10.59 -19.63
N LEU A 138 13.78 -11.75 -19.47
CA LEU A 138 12.33 -11.91 -19.44
C LEU A 138 11.67 -10.81 -18.59
N PRO A 139 10.58 -10.20 -19.08
CA PRO A 139 9.89 -9.14 -18.34
C PRO A 139 9.42 -9.64 -16.98
N MET A 140 9.94 -9.02 -15.91
CA MET A 140 9.51 -9.30 -14.53
C MET A 140 8.52 -8.24 -14.04
N THR A 141 7.52 -8.70 -13.29
CA THR A 141 6.58 -7.83 -12.56
C THR A 141 7.24 -7.23 -11.31
N LEU A 142 6.68 -6.12 -10.81
CA LEU A 142 7.15 -5.51 -9.56
C LEU A 142 7.14 -6.51 -8.39
N HIS A 143 6.10 -7.35 -8.30
CA HIS A 143 6.00 -8.39 -7.30
C HIS A 143 7.20 -9.36 -7.36
N GLN A 144 7.54 -9.85 -8.55
CA GLN A 144 8.67 -10.77 -8.74
C GLN A 144 10.01 -10.11 -8.38
N ILE A 145 10.18 -8.84 -8.74
CA ILE A 145 11.39 -8.06 -8.40
C ILE A 145 11.55 -7.97 -6.87
N VAL A 146 10.48 -7.60 -6.16
CA VAL A 146 10.47 -7.49 -4.70
C VAL A 146 10.68 -8.85 -4.03
N GLN A 147 9.99 -9.88 -4.52
CA GLN A 147 10.11 -11.24 -3.99
C GLN A 147 11.54 -11.79 -4.13
N ASN A 148 12.15 -11.62 -5.30
CA ASN A 148 13.52 -12.04 -5.55
C ASN A 148 14.51 -11.26 -4.67
N ALA A 149 14.36 -9.94 -4.56
CA ALA A 149 15.25 -9.13 -3.72
C ALA A 149 15.15 -9.51 -2.23
N ALA A 150 13.93 -9.71 -1.72
CA ALA A 150 13.69 -10.12 -0.34
C ALA A 150 14.27 -11.52 -0.03
N ALA A 151 14.35 -12.42 -1.02
CA ALA A 151 14.93 -13.74 -0.87
C ALA A 151 16.47 -13.76 -0.93
N ASN A 152 17.09 -12.79 -1.63
CA ASN A 152 18.53 -12.74 -1.87
C ASN A 152 19.30 -11.78 -0.95
N GLY A 153 18.59 -11.09 -0.04
CA GLY A 153 19.18 -10.29 1.03
C GLY A 153 19.53 -8.86 0.64
N ILE A 154 20.29 -8.18 1.52
CA ILE A 154 20.46 -6.72 1.50
C ILE A 154 21.00 -6.16 0.18
N ASN A 155 21.92 -6.86 -0.49
CA ASN A 155 22.53 -6.37 -1.72
C ASN A 155 21.48 -6.18 -2.81
N GLU A 156 20.54 -7.11 -2.96
CA GLU A 156 19.47 -6.98 -3.94
C GLU A 156 18.37 -6.02 -3.51
N LEU A 157 18.11 -5.91 -2.20
CA LEU A 157 17.23 -4.87 -1.68
C LEU A 157 17.74 -3.48 -2.08
N ILE A 158 19.04 -3.20 -1.93
CA ILE A 158 19.64 -1.91 -2.31
C ILE A 158 19.45 -1.59 -3.80
N GLN A 159 19.44 -2.59 -4.68
CA GLN A 159 19.26 -2.40 -6.12
C GLN A 159 17.82 -2.05 -6.53
N ILE A 160 16.84 -2.45 -5.72
CA ILE A 160 15.42 -2.29 -6.08
C ILE A 160 14.73 -1.10 -5.42
N VAL A 161 15.23 -0.66 -4.27
CA VAL A 161 14.67 0.50 -3.56
C VAL A 161 14.92 1.79 -4.33
N ASP A 162 14.14 2.81 -4.00
CA ASP A 162 14.42 4.19 -4.39
C ASP A 162 15.89 4.56 -4.08
N PRO A 163 16.66 5.11 -5.04
CA PRO A 163 18.01 5.58 -4.81
C PRO A 163 18.16 6.54 -3.61
N ASN A 164 17.12 7.35 -3.32
CA ASN A 164 17.11 8.24 -2.16
C ASN A 164 16.99 7.48 -0.83
N LEU A 165 16.53 6.22 -0.85
CA LEU A 165 16.53 5.31 0.30
C LEU A 165 17.78 4.41 0.36
N ALA A 166 18.54 4.27 -0.74
CA ALA A 166 19.64 3.30 -0.81
C ALA A 166 20.70 3.50 0.31
N SER A 167 21.01 4.75 0.65
CA SER A 167 21.93 5.08 1.76
C SER A 167 21.33 4.81 3.15
N TYR A 168 20.00 4.76 3.27
CA TYR A 168 19.26 4.43 4.49
C TYR A 168 19.10 2.93 4.69
N VAL A 169 19.03 2.13 3.62
CA VAL A 169 18.89 0.67 3.70
C VAL A 169 20.00 0.05 4.57
N SER A 170 21.24 0.52 4.44
CA SER A 170 22.36 0.01 5.25
C SER A 170 22.22 0.28 6.76
N LYS A 171 21.40 1.26 7.17
CA LYS A 171 21.19 1.63 8.59
C LYS A 171 19.84 1.16 9.14
N LYS A 172 18.85 0.96 8.27
CA LYS A 172 17.46 0.65 8.62
C LYS A 172 16.95 -0.56 7.83
N GLN A 173 17.83 -1.54 7.56
CA GLN A 173 17.52 -2.73 6.76
C GLN A 173 16.24 -3.41 7.26
N ASP A 174 16.15 -3.69 8.57
CA ASP A 174 15.01 -4.41 9.15
C ASP A 174 13.67 -3.72 8.89
N VAL A 175 13.66 -2.38 8.82
CA VAL A 175 12.45 -1.60 8.54
C VAL A 175 12.06 -1.74 7.07
N VAL A 176 13.01 -1.56 6.15
CA VAL A 176 12.76 -1.65 4.70
C VAL A 176 12.37 -3.08 4.32
N GLU A 177 13.11 -4.06 4.82
CA GLU A 177 12.82 -5.48 4.62
C GLU A 177 11.46 -5.85 5.23
N GLY A 178 11.14 -5.33 6.41
CA GLY A 178 9.84 -5.52 7.05
C GLY A 178 8.67 -4.93 6.25
N LEU A 179 8.84 -3.74 5.65
CA LEU A 179 7.84 -3.13 4.76
C LEU A 179 7.61 -3.98 3.50
N LEU A 180 8.68 -4.46 2.86
CA LEU A 180 8.57 -5.29 1.66
C LEU A 180 8.00 -6.68 1.97
N LYS A 181 8.35 -7.28 3.11
CA LYS A 181 7.73 -8.53 3.60
C LYS A 181 6.24 -8.35 3.88
N LEU A 182 5.86 -7.25 4.50
CA LEU A 182 4.45 -6.90 4.71
C LEU A 182 3.74 -6.76 3.36
N ALA A 183 4.34 -6.05 2.40
CA ALA A 183 3.80 -5.89 1.06
C ALA A 183 3.57 -7.24 0.37
N LEU A 184 4.56 -8.16 0.42
CA LEU A 184 4.45 -9.51 -0.14
C LEU A 184 3.33 -10.32 0.52
N SER A 185 3.15 -10.19 1.84
CA SER A 185 2.06 -10.84 2.56
C SER A 185 0.69 -10.28 2.14
N CYS A 186 0.58 -8.96 1.97
CA CYS A 186 -0.63 -8.31 1.46
C CYS A 186 -0.95 -8.72 0.01
N THR A 187 0.06 -9.02 -0.81
CA THR A 187 -0.12 -9.44 -2.21
C THR A 187 -0.14 -10.96 -2.42
N SER A 188 -0.40 -11.75 -1.38
CA SER A 188 -0.50 -13.22 -1.53
C SER A 188 -1.56 -13.58 -2.60
N PRO A 189 -1.29 -14.56 -3.49
CA PRO A 189 -2.27 -14.99 -4.49
C PRO A 189 -3.59 -15.48 -3.87
N ASP A 190 -3.51 -16.19 -2.74
CA ASP A 190 -4.69 -16.59 -1.97
C ASP A 190 -5.14 -15.43 -1.07
N PRO A 191 -6.39 -14.93 -1.20
CA PRO A 191 -6.93 -13.89 -0.34
C PRO A 191 -6.94 -14.25 1.14
N GLU A 192 -7.07 -15.53 1.49
CA GLU A 192 -7.15 -15.98 2.89
C GLU A 192 -5.79 -15.87 3.60
N ASP A 193 -4.69 -15.98 2.86
CA ASP A 193 -3.32 -15.80 3.38
C ASP A 193 -2.93 -14.34 3.60
N ARG A 194 -3.72 -13.40 3.06
CA ARG A 194 -3.48 -11.96 3.26
C ARG A 194 -3.93 -11.53 4.66
N PRO A 195 -3.17 -10.66 5.34
CA PRO A 195 -3.61 -10.08 6.60
C PRO A 195 -4.86 -9.22 6.40
N ASP A 196 -5.60 -8.96 7.47
CA ASP A 196 -6.59 -7.87 7.48
C ASP A 196 -5.91 -6.50 7.70
N MET A 197 -6.64 -5.41 7.44
CA MET A 197 -6.05 -4.06 7.54
C MET A 197 -5.70 -3.65 8.98
N GLU A 198 -6.28 -4.27 10.01
CA GLU A 198 -5.91 -4.04 11.41
C GLU A 198 -4.53 -4.64 11.71
N GLN A 199 -4.29 -5.87 11.24
CA GLN A 199 -2.99 -6.54 11.30
C GLN A 199 -1.92 -5.78 10.50
N VAL A 200 -2.28 -5.26 9.32
CA VAL A 200 -1.40 -4.39 8.51
C VAL A 200 -1.03 -3.13 9.28
N LEU A 201 -2.02 -2.43 9.86
CA LEU A 201 -1.80 -1.21 10.64
C LEU A 201 -0.93 -1.46 11.88
N SER A 202 -1.15 -2.59 12.57
CA SER A 202 -0.33 -3.02 13.70
C SER A 202 1.13 -3.26 13.29
N SER A 203 1.35 -3.90 12.15
CA SER A 203 2.68 -4.16 11.59
C SER A 203 3.40 -2.86 11.20
N LEU A 204 2.70 -1.95 10.51
CA LEU A 204 3.23 -0.62 10.16
C LEU A 204 3.56 0.22 11.39
N SER A 205 2.72 0.16 12.43
CA SER A 205 2.97 0.88 13.68
C SER A 205 4.25 0.39 14.38
N LYS A 206 4.54 -0.91 14.33
CA LYS A 206 5.80 -1.47 14.83
C LYS A 206 6.99 -1.00 14.00
N LEU A 207 6.86 -1.04 12.66
CA LEU A 207 7.90 -0.57 11.73
C LEU A 207 8.20 0.92 11.92
N ARG A 208 7.17 1.75 12.11
CA ARG A 208 7.30 3.17 12.42
C ARG A 208 8.07 3.42 13.72
N LYS A 209 7.79 2.65 14.78
CA LYS A 209 8.54 2.75 16.04
C LYS A 209 10.01 2.37 15.87
N MET A 210 10.30 1.28 15.15
CA MET A 210 11.67 0.86 14.86
C MET A 210 12.43 1.89 14.02
N GLU A 211 11.73 2.57 13.10
CA GLU A 211 12.28 3.71 12.37
C GLU A 211 12.64 4.85 13.36
N CYS A 212 11.70 5.30 14.19
CA CYS A 212 11.93 6.42 15.12
C CYS A 212 13.04 6.14 16.17
N MET A 213 13.09 4.93 16.74
CA MET A 213 14.05 4.57 17.80
C MET A 213 15.51 4.60 17.34
N ASN A 214 15.75 4.44 16.03
CA ASN A 214 17.10 4.49 15.46
C ASN A 214 17.44 5.89 14.88
N SER A 215 16.64 6.90 15.20
CA SER A 215 16.83 8.30 14.85
C SER A 215 16.92 9.10 16.15
N HIS A 216 17.97 9.92 16.36
CA HIS A 216 18.21 10.65 17.63
C HIS A 216 17.09 11.66 18.05
N ALA A 217 15.95 11.70 17.35
CA ALA A 217 14.87 12.67 17.53
C ALA A 217 13.68 12.16 18.38
N CYS A 218 13.66 10.90 18.83
CA CYS A 218 12.44 10.28 19.37
C CYS A 218 12.08 10.63 20.83
N LEU A 219 12.78 11.55 21.52
CA LEU A 219 12.57 11.78 22.96
C LEU A 219 11.50 12.84 23.32
N VAL A 220 10.73 13.39 22.38
CA VAL A 220 9.88 14.57 22.70
C VAL A 220 8.39 14.44 22.35
N LYS A 221 7.93 13.41 21.61
CA LYS A 221 6.53 13.40 21.13
C LYS A 221 5.50 12.64 21.98
N ASP A 222 5.89 11.90 23.01
CA ASP A 222 4.95 11.11 23.84
C ASP A 222 4.75 11.68 25.27
N ALA A 223 4.82 13.00 25.44
CA ALA A 223 4.60 13.63 26.75
C ALA A 223 3.64 14.83 26.67
N ILE A 224 2.38 14.59 26.31
CA ILE A 224 1.21 15.36 26.77
C ILE A 224 0.02 14.40 26.92
#